data_AF-A0A7C6Z006-F1
#
_entry.id   AF-A0A7C6Z006-F1
#
_cell.length_a   1.000
_cell.length_b   1.000
_cell.length_c   1.000
_cell.angle_alpha   90.00
_cell.angle_beta   90.00
_cell.angle_gamma   90.00
#
_symmetry.space_group_name_H-M   'P 1'
#
loop_
_entity.id
_entity.type
_entity.pdbx_description
1 polymer ?
#
loop_
_entity_poly.entity_id
_entity_poly.type
_entity_poly.pdbx_seq_one_letter_code
_entity_poly.pdbx_strand_id
1 'polypeptide(L)'
;MDWSKAKNILILIFIVLNVFLLAYLGVYTKSSNISKEAVTSTLNVLKKNGIVIDPMCVMPKYNKKTPMLVLESENNLVFSEDSSTDFGNLNQNKNIDADKNIDLNSIKNIEKYSRDYLATLGIKISNFILDEYAKNSNETVTLVFIEKYKGFFVYDNKISVNISENGIKNITLNIKKIKGFTKTPSVI
;
A
#
# COMPACT_ATOMS: atom_id res chain seq x y z
N MET A 1 59.98 37.58 -18.19
CA MET A 1 58.93 36.79 -17.52
C MET A 1 59.17 35.32 -17.86
N ASP A 2 59.45 34.49 -16.88
CA ASP A 2 59.82 33.07 -17.11
C ASP A 2 58.57 32.25 -17.45
N TRP A 3 58.24 32.17 -18.75
CA TRP A 3 57.07 31.46 -19.26
C TRP A 3 57.01 29.99 -18.81
N SER A 4 58.16 29.33 -18.71
CA SER A 4 58.25 27.95 -18.22
C SER A 4 57.82 27.81 -16.74
N LYS A 5 58.09 28.81 -15.89
CA LYS A 5 57.64 28.81 -14.49
C LYS A 5 56.13 29.07 -14.38
N ALA A 6 55.61 30.01 -15.18
CA ALA A 6 54.19 30.32 -15.22
C ALA A 6 53.33 29.12 -15.67
N LYS A 7 53.78 28.35 -16.67
CA LYS A 7 53.08 27.14 -17.14
C LYS A 7 52.95 26.08 -16.04
N ASN A 8 54.00 25.89 -15.26
CA ASN A 8 54.00 24.89 -14.19
C ASN A 8 53.09 25.29 -13.02
N ILE A 9 53.07 26.58 -12.68
CA ILE A 9 52.16 27.15 -11.68
C ILE A 9 50.69 27.03 -12.11
N LEU A 10 50.40 27.27 -13.40
CA LEU A 10 49.05 27.11 -13.94
C LEU A 10 48.60 25.64 -13.86
N ILE A 11 49.45 24.68 -14.23
CA ILE A 11 49.13 23.25 -14.11
C ILE A 11 48.83 22.88 -12.65
N LEU A 12 49.64 23.36 -11.70
CA LEU A 12 49.47 23.05 -10.29
C LEU A 12 48.13 23.58 -9.75
N ILE A 13 47.74 24.80 -10.13
CA ILE A 13 46.49 25.40 -9.66
C ILE A 13 45.27 24.66 -10.20
N PHE A 14 45.31 24.20 -11.45
CA PHE A 14 44.23 23.40 -12.02
C PHE A 14 44.10 22.04 -11.34
N ILE A 15 45.20 21.40 -10.95
CA ILE A 15 45.16 20.13 -10.22
C ILE A 15 44.54 20.34 -8.83
N VAL A 16 44.99 21.34 -8.09
CA VAL A 16 44.46 21.65 -6.76
C VAL A 16 42.97 21.99 -6.82
N LEU A 17 42.55 22.78 -7.82
CA LEU A 17 41.15 23.14 -8.02
C LEU A 17 40.28 21.92 -8.30
N ASN A 18 40.73 21.01 -9.17
CA ASN A 18 39.99 19.79 -9.49
C ASN A 18 39.88 18.83 -8.30
N VAL A 19 40.95 18.69 -7.50
CA VAL A 19 40.92 17.89 -6.26
C VAL A 19 39.97 18.51 -5.24
N PHE A 20 39.98 19.84 -5.09
CA PHE A 20 39.06 20.56 -4.22
C PHE A 20 37.60 20.38 -4.65
N LEU A 21 37.31 20.52 -5.94
CA LEU A 21 35.98 20.30 -6.51
C LEU A 21 35.50 18.86 -6.29
N LEU A 22 36.38 17.88 -6.46
CA LEU A 22 36.05 16.46 -6.23
C LEU A 22 35.71 16.18 -4.76
N ALA A 23 36.52 16.71 -3.83
CA ALA A 23 36.25 16.59 -2.40
C ALA A 23 34.93 17.27 -2.03
N TYR A 24 34.66 18.45 -2.58
CA TYR A 24 33.41 19.19 -2.37
C TYR A 24 32.19 18.41 -2.86
N LEU A 25 32.25 17.82 -4.07
CA LEU A 25 31.16 16.99 -4.61
C LEU A 25 30.91 15.75 -3.74
N GLY A 26 31.97 15.11 -3.23
CA GLY A 26 31.86 13.96 -2.32
C GLY A 26 31.19 14.27 -0.99
N VAL A 27 31.34 15.51 -0.49
CA VAL A 27 30.68 15.96 0.74
C VAL A 27 29.21 16.30 0.50
N TYR A 28 28.89 17.01 -0.60
CA TYR A 28 27.53 17.48 -0.88
C TYR A 28 26.55 16.40 -1.37
N THR A 29 27.07 15.27 -1.87
CA THR A 29 26.22 14.12 -2.26
C THR A 29 25.60 13.37 -1.07
N LYS A 30 25.95 13.70 0.19
CA LYS A 30 25.38 13.07 1.40
C LYS A 30 24.05 13.67 1.90
N SER A 31 23.22 14.19 1.00
CA SER A 31 22.03 15.01 1.32
C SER A 31 20.73 14.24 1.63
N SER A 32 20.71 13.21 2.48
CA SER A 32 19.40 12.63 2.90
C SER A 32 19.33 11.83 4.20
N ASN A 33 20.33 11.92 5.09
CA ASN A 33 20.31 11.15 6.33
C ASN A 33 19.72 11.98 7.48
N ILE A 34 18.72 11.44 8.15
CA ILE A 34 18.21 12.00 9.40
C ILE A 34 19.30 11.83 10.45
N SER A 35 19.61 12.87 11.21
CA SER A 35 20.65 12.79 12.25
C SER A 35 20.25 11.75 13.30
N LYS A 36 21.21 10.93 13.74
CA LYS A 36 20.95 9.89 14.75
C LYS A 36 20.48 10.52 16.06
N GLU A 37 20.96 11.73 16.30
CA GLU A 37 20.64 12.59 17.42
C GLU A 37 19.16 12.99 17.40
N ALA A 38 18.62 13.38 16.24
CA ALA A 38 17.19 13.73 16.12
C ALA A 38 16.28 12.53 16.41
N VAL A 39 16.62 11.34 15.89
CA VAL A 39 15.87 10.09 16.18
C VAL A 39 15.92 9.76 17.67
N THR A 40 17.10 9.82 18.29
CA THR A 40 17.29 9.48 19.71
C THR A 40 16.54 10.47 20.62
N SER A 41 16.63 11.77 20.33
CA SER A 41 15.89 12.80 21.07
C SER A 41 14.39 12.59 20.98
N THR A 42 13.88 12.26 19.78
CA THR A 42 12.45 11.97 19.58
C THR A 42 12.02 10.74 20.37
N LEU A 43 12.79 9.64 20.34
CA LEU A 43 12.51 8.44 21.12
C LEU A 43 12.49 8.73 22.63
N ASN A 44 13.40 9.58 23.12
CA ASN A 44 13.43 9.97 24.53
C ASN A 44 12.19 10.79 24.94
N VAL A 45 11.75 11.71 24.09
CA VAL A 45 10.51 12.47 24.33
C VAL A 45 9.29 11.56 24.34
N LEU A 46 9.18 10.63 23.40
CA LEU A 46 8.08 9.66 23.35
C LEU A 46 8.03 8.80 24.62
N LYS A 47 9.18 8.23 25.03
CA LYS A 47 9.30 7.44 26.26
C LYS A 47 8.94 8.24 27.50
N LYS A 48 9.40 9.50 27.59
CA LYS A 48 9.07 10.40 28.71
C LYS A 48 7.57 10.64 28.84
N ASN A 49 6.84 10.65 27.73
CA ASN A 49 5.39 10.79 27.69
C ASN A 49 4.63 9.46 27.82
N GLY A 50 5.31 8.35 28.18
CA GLY A 50 4.69 7.03 28.32
C GLY A 50 4.36 6.33 27.00
N ILE A 51 4.85 6.85 25.86
CA ILE A 51 4.65 6.24 24.55
C ILE A 51 5.80 5.26 24.30
N VAL A 52 5.47 3.98 24.14
CA VAL A 52 6.42 2.91 23.83
C VAL A 52 6.23 2.47 22.38
N ILE A 53 7.29 2.53 21.58
CA ILE A 53 7.30 2.00 20.22
C ILE A 53 7.70 0.53 20.27
N ASP A 54 6.96 -0.32 19.55
CA ASP A 54 7.27 -1.73 19.40
C ASP A 54 8.71 -1.94 18.89
N PRO A 55 9.52 -2.82 19.51
CA PRO A 55 10.89 -3.08 19.08
C PRO A 55 11.01 -3.63 17.65
N MET A 56 9.95 -4.22 17.08
CA MET A 56 9.91 -4.66 15.68
C MET A 56 9.69 -3.50 14.70
N CYS A 57 9.23 -2.33 15.17
CA CYS A 57 9.03 -1.15 14.35
C CYS A 57 10.34 -0.36 14.21
N VAL A 58 11.03 -0.56 13.08
CA VAL A 58 12.26 0.18 12.78
C VAL A 58 11.92 1.50 12.11
N MET A 59 12.13 2.61 12.83
CA MET A 59 11.97 3.95 12.25
C MET A 59 12.99 4.17 11.12
N PRO A 60 12.56 4.60 9.91
CA PRO A 60 13.47 4.84 8.80
C PRO A 60 14.44 5.98 9.13
N LYS A 61 15.72 5.78 8.80
CA LYS A 61 16.80 6.76 9.06
C LYS A 61 17.10 7.65 7.86
N TYR A 62 16.26 7.60 6.83
CA TYR A 62 16.45 8.31 5.58
C TYR A 62 15.25 9.20 5.30
N ASN A 63 15.50 10.37 4.73
CA ASN A 63 14.49 11.25 4.16
C ASN A 63 14.59 11.15 2.64
N LYS A 64 14.07 10.05 2.08
CA LYS A 64 14.00 9.88 0.63
C LYS A 64 12.58 10.19 0.20
N LYS A 65 12.52 10.85 -0.95
CA LYS A 65 11.36 10.99 -1.79
C LYS A 65 10.76 9.59 -2.08
N THR A 66 9.60 9.29 -1.51
CA THR A 66 8.92 7.99 -1.66
C THR A 66 7.90 8.05 -2.79
N PRO A 67 7.95 7.12 -3.77
CA PRO A 67 6.94 7.02 -4.81
C PRO A 67 5.52 6.89 -4.25
N MET A 68 4.61 7.71 -4.76
CA MET A 68 3.18 7.60 -4.47
C MET A 68 2.51 6.59 -5.42
N LEU A 69 1.59 5.78 -4.89
CA LEU A 69 0.71 4.93 -5.69
C LEU A 69 -0.38 5.78 -6.34
N VAL A 70 -0.55 5.65 -7.66
CA VAL A 70 -1.55 6.36 -8.43
C VAL A 70 -2.72 5.44 -8.75
N LEU A 71 -3.92 5.90 -8.41
CA LEU A 71 -5.18 5.22 -8.65
C LEU A 71 -6.01 6.03 -9.66
N GLU A 72 -6.77 5.35 -10.50
CA GLU A 72 -7.78 5.97 -11.35
C GLU A 72 -9.01 6.34 -10.50
N SER A 73 -9.58 7.52 -10.77
CA SER A 73 -10.81 7.97 -10.11
C SER A 73 -11.99 7.19 -10.68
N GLU A 74 -12.57 6.29 -9.90
CA GLU A 74 -13.80 5.58 -10.23
C GLU A 74 -14.80 5.62 -9.07
N ASN A 75 -16.08 5.37 -9.40
CA ASN A 75 -17.20 5.38 -8.44
C ASN A 75 -17.26 4.07 -7.64
N ASN A 76 -17.60 4.15 -6.35
CA ASN A 76 -17.81 2.99 -5.49
C ASN A 76 -19.08 2.21 -5.90
N LEU A 77 -19.06 0.88 -5.81
CA LEU A 77 -20.21 0.02 -6.10
C LEU A 77 -20.63 -0.74 -4.83
N VAL A 78 -21.91 -0.68 -4.48
CA VAL A 78 -22.51 -1.39 -3.34
C VAL A 78 -23.61 -2.30 -3.86
N PHE A 79 -23.54 -3.59 -3.52
CA PHE A 79 -24.54 -4.59 -3.87
C PHE A 79 -25.27 -5.05 -2.61
N SER A 80 -26.55 -4.73 -2.52
CA SER A 80 -27.45 -5.26 -1.50
C SER A 80 -28.46 -6.22 -2.13
N GLU A 81 -28.88 -7.23 -1.37
CA GLU A 81 -29.84 -8.28 -1.76
C GLU A 81 -31.14 -7.73 -2.40
N ASP A 82 -31.52 -6.48 -2.11
CA ASP A 82 -32.72 -5.81 -2.66
C ASP A 82 -32.53 -5.07 -4.00
N SER A 83 -31.34 -5.09 -4.62
CA SER A 83 -31.06 -4.29 -5.82
C SER A 83 -30.76 -5.13 -7.06
N SER A 84 -31.80 -5.36 -7.87
CA SER A 84 -31.64 -5.69 -9.29
C SER A 84 -31.01 -4.49 -10.00
N THR A 85 -29.69 -4.50 -10.20
CA THR A 85 -29.05 -3.56 -11.13
C THR A 85 -28.15 -4.30 -12.09
N ASP A 86 -28.44 -4.06 -13.37
CA ASP A 86 -27.84 -4.62 -14.56
C ASP A 86 -26.32 -4.44 -14.58
N PHE A 87 -25.62 -5.56 -14.47
CA PHE A 87 -24.28 -5.67 -15.02
C PHE A 87 -24.40 -5.62 -16.54
N GLY A 88 -23.86 -4.57 -17.16
CA GLY A 88 -23.57 -4.58 -18.58
C GLY A 88 -22.70 -5.79 -18.92
N ASN A 89 -23.33 -6.82 -19.51
CA ASN A 89 -22.71 -7.98 -20.15
C ASN A 89 -21.66 -8.75 -19.33
N LEU A 90 -22.08 -9.39 -18.25
CA LEU A 90 -21.47 -10.66 -17.85
C LEU A 90 -22.46 -11.79 -18.15
N ASN A 91 -22.01 -12.72 -18.98
CA ASN A 91 -22.79 -13.81 -19.55
C ASN A 91 -23.67 -14.51 -18.51
N GLN A 92 -24.95 -14.59 -18.85
CA GLN A 92 -26.01 -15.20 -18.07
C GLN A 92 -25.73 -16.68 -17.74
N ASN A 93 -26.33 -17.10 -16.62
CA ASN A 93 -26.57 -18.46 -16.16
C ASN A 93 -25.40 -19.19 -15.48
N LYS A 94 -25.34 -19.04 -14.15
CA LYS A 94 -25.18 -20.20 -13.26
C LYS A 94 -25.99 -19.97 -11.99
N ASN A 95 -26.95 -20.88 -11.74
CA ASN A 95 -27.64 -21.01 -10.45
C ASN A 95 -26.58 -21.06 -9.34
N ILE A 96 -26.54 -20.03 -8.50
CA ILE A 96 -25.82 -20.09 -7.24
C ILE A 96 -26.78 -20.75 -6.28
N ASP A 97 -26.50 -22.01 -5.93
CA ASP A 97 -27.31 -22.82 -5.02
C ASP A 97 -27.67 -22.02 -3.75
N ALA A 98 -28.91 -21.56 -3.69
CA ALA A 98 -29.48 -20.77 -2.60
C ALA A 98 -29.83 -21.61 -1.36
N ASP A 99 -29.23 -22.81 -1.22
CA ASP A 99 -29.63 -23.80 -0.21
C ASP A 99 -28.42 -24.51 0.43
N LYS A 100 -27.37 -23.74 0.74
CA LYS A 100 -26.27 -24.20 1.59
C LYS A 100 -26.30 -23.45 2.91
N ASN A 101 -26.71 -24.12 3.98
CA ASN A 101 -26.48 -23.65 5.34
C ASN A 101 -24.96 -23.48 5.54
N ILE A 102 -24.53 -22.23 5.72
CA ILE A 102 -23.11 -21.90 5.86
C ILE A 102 -22.70 -22.08 7.33
N ASP A 103 -21.73 -22.95 7.58
CA ASP A 103 -21.11 -23.05 8.89
C ASP A 103 -20.30 -21.78 9.21
N LEU A 104 -20.89 -20.88 10.00
CA LEU A 104 -20.30 -19.61 10.45
C LEU A 104 -19.19 -19.79 11.51
N ASN A 105 -18.87 -21.02 11.91
CA ASN A 105 -17.82 -21.29 12.89
C ASN A 105 -16.43 -21.48 12.27
N SER A 106 -16.36 -21.77 10.97
CA SER A 106 -15.10 -22.01 10.27
C SER A 106 -14.72 -20.84 9.35
N ILE A 107 -13.83 -19.98 9.82
CA ILE A 107 -13.30 -18.83 9.05
C ILE A 107 -12.81 -19.27 7.66
N LYS A 108 -12.10 -20.40 7.57
CA LYS A 108 -11.58 -20.92 6.30
C LYS A 108 -12.69 -21.28 5.30
N ASN A 109 -13.79 -21.85 5.80
CA ASN A 109 -14.93 -22.21 4.95
C ASN A 109 -15.65 -20.97 4.44
N ILE A 110 -15.86 -19.99 5.32
CA ILE A 110 -16.50 -18.71 5.00
C ILE A 110 -15.65 -17.92 3.99
N GLU A 111 -14.34 -17.86 4.21
CA GLU A 111 -13.40 -17.21 3.29
C GLU A 111 -13.46 -17.86 1.90
N LYS A 112 -13.38 -19.20 1.85
CA LYS A 112 -13.47 -19.95 0.60
C LYS A 112 -14.78 -19.69 -0.13
N TYR A 113 -15.90 -19.81 0.57
CA TYR A 113 -17.23 -19.53 0.02
C TYR A 113 -17.32 -18.13 -0.59
N SER A 114 -16.78 -17.13 0.11
CA SER A 114 -16.78 -15.75 -0.36
C SER A 114 -15.92 -15.56 -1.60
N ARG A 115 -14.73 -16.18 -1.63
CA ARG A 115 -13.85 -16.13 -2.81
C ARG A 115 -14.48 -16.80 -4.03
N ASP A 116 -15.13 -17.94 -3.81
CA ASP A 116 -15.83 -18.67 -4.86
C ASP A 116 -16.98 -17.83 -5.44
N TYR A 117 -17.78 -17.19 -4.58
CA TYR A 117 -18.86 -16.29 -5.00
C TYR A 117 -18.36 -15.04 -5.72
N LEU A 118 -17.30 -14.39 -5.22
CA LEU A 118 -16.72 -13.23 -5.90
C LEU A 118 -16.15 -13.62 -7.27
N ALA A 119 -15.61 -14.84 -7.41
CA ALA A 119 -15.14 -15.36 -8.69
C ALA A 119 -16.28 -15.63 -9.68
N THR A 120 -17.46 -16.09 -9.22
CA THR A 120 -18.64 -16.24 -10.10
C THR A 120 -19.14 -14.90 -10.61
N LEU A 121 -18.98 -13.82 -9.84
CA LEU A 121 -19.25 -12.44 -10.28
C LEU A 121 -18.20 -11.89 -11.26
N GLY A 122 -17.16 -12.65 -11.60
CA GLY A 122 -16.08 -12.19 -12.48
C GLY A 122 -15.07 -11.25 -11.80
N ILE A 123 -15.10 -11.11 -10.47
CA ILE A 123 -14.17 -10.25 -9.73
C ILE A 123 -12.84 -10.99 -9.54
N LYS A 124 -11.74 -10.38 -9.97
CA LYS A 124 -10.39 -10.97 -9.85
C LYS A 124 -9.87 -10.89 -8.41
N ILE A 125 -10.26 -11.86 -7.58
CA ILE A 125 -9.92 -11.92 -6.14
C ILE A 125 -8.49 -12.40 -5.84
N SER A 126 -7.72 -12.86 -6.83
CA SER A 126 -6.39 -13.45 -6.63
C SER A 126 -5.39 -12.51 -5.98
N ASN A 127 -5.55 -11.20 -6.20
CA ASN A 127 -4.68 -10.17 -5.64
C ASN A 127 -5.14 -9.71 -4.25
N PHE A 128 -6.30 -10.17 -3.78
CA PHE A 128 -6.92 -9.74 -2.55
C PHE A 128 -6.66 -10.74 -1.43
N ILE A 129 -6.14 -10.24 -0.32
CA ILE A 129 -5.89 -11.03 0.90
C ILE A 129 -6.97 -10.73 1.93
N LEU A 130 -7.27 -11.69 2.81
CA LEU A 130 -8.16 -11.44 3.94
C LEU A 130 -7.41 -10.57 4.96
N ASP A 131 -7.97 -9.42 5.28
CA ASP A 131 -7.40 -8.46 6.24
C ASP A 131 -8.19 -8.47 7.56
N GLU A 132 -9.53 -8.50 7.48
CA GLU A 132 -10.40 -8.45 8.65
C GLU A 132 -11.45 -9.56 8.64
N TYR A 133 -11.72 -10.11 9.82
CA TYR A 133 -12.82 -11.03 10.11
C TYR A 133 -13.55 -10.53 11.37
N ALA A 134 -14.83 -10.24 11.26
CA ALA A 134 -15.65 -9.79 12.38
C ALA A 134 -16.95 -10.59 12.46
N LYS A 135 -17.23 -11.17 13.64
CA LYS A 135 -18.56 -11.71 13.98
C LYS A 135 -19.40 -10.57 14.54
N ASN A 136 -20.47 -10.22 13.85
CA ASN A 136 -21.41 -9.21 14.30
C ASN A 136 -22.46 -9.84 15.23
N SER A 137 -23.05 -9.03 16.12
CA SER A 137 -24.10 -9.48 17.04
C SER A 137 -25.37 -10.00 16.35
N ASN A 138 -25.55 -9.69 15.06
CA ASN A 138 -26.73 -10.05 14.26
C ASN A 138 -26.57 -11.39 13.53
N GLU A 139 -25.79 -12.33 14.07
CA GLU A 139 -25.50 -13.64 13.45
C GLU A 139 -24.92 -13.53 12.02
N THR A 140 -24.22 -12.43 11.76
CA THR A 140 -23.54 -12.20 10.48
C THR A 140 -22.04 -12.12 10.67
N VAL A 141 -21.32 -12.53 9.65
CA VAL A 141 -19.87 -12.44 9.56
C VAL A 141 -19.52 -11.43 8.48
N THR A 142 -18.66 -10.47 8.83
CA THR A 142 -18.06 -9.55 7.86
C THR A 142 -16.64 -10.01 7.57
N LEU A 143 -16.34 -10.19 6.27
CA LEU A 143 -14.98 -10.35 5.76
C LEU A 143 -14.57 -9.08 5.04
N VAL A 144 -13.35 -8.62 5.27
CA VAL A 144 -12.75 -7.52 4.50
C VAL A 144 -11.50 -8.04 3.82
N PHE A 145 -11.47 -7.89 2.49
CA PHE A 145 -10.32 -8.22 1.67
C PHE A 145 -9.65 -6.94 1.16
N ILE A 146 -8.31 -6.90 1.21
CA ILE A 146 -7.50 -5.78 0.72
C ILE A 146 -6.63 -6.24 -0.45
N GLU A 147 -6.52 -5.41 -1.48
CA GLU A 147 -5.66 -5.71 -2.63
C GLU A 147 -4.18 -5.58 -2.27
N LYS A 148 -3.38 -6.55 -2.71
CA LYS A 148 -1.93 -6.54 -2.65
C LYS A 148 -1.36 -6.25 -4.05
N TYR A 149 -0.62 -5.16 -4.17
CA TYR A 149 0.04 -4.76 -5.42
C TYR A 149 1.55 -4.64 -5.21
N LYS A 150 2.33 -5.44 -5.95
CA LYS A 150 3.81 -5.45 -5.89
C LYS A 150 4.37 -5.56 -4.46
N GLY A 151 3.69 -6.31 -3.60
CA GLY A 151 4.10 -6.50 -2.20
C GLY A 151 3.49 -5.52 -1.20
N PHE A 152 2.85 -4.45 -1.65
CA PHE A 152 2.22 -3.43 -0.80
C PHE A 152 0.72 -3.62 -0.70
N PHE A 153 0.13 -3.27 0.44
CA PHE A 153 -1.32 -3.21 0.61
C PHE A 153 -1.87 -1.90 0.03
N VAL A 154 -2.95 -2.02 -0.73
CA VAL A 154 -3.67 -0.89 -1.31
C VAL A 154 -4.94 -0.69 -0.52
N TYR A 155 -4.85 0.05 0.59
CA TYR A 155 -5.97 0.23 1.53
C TYR A 155 -7.23 0.88 0.93
N ASP A 156 -7.07 1.63 -0.17
CA ASP A 156 -8.19 2.18 -0.94
C ASP A 156 -8.98 1.09 -1.67
N ASN A 157 -8.32 -0.01 -2.06
CA ASN A 157 -8.92 -1.12 -2.77
C ASN A 157 -9.35 -2.21 -1.79
N LYS A 158 -10.65 -2.25 -1.49
CA LYS A 158 -11.25 -3.15 -0.52
C LYS A 158 -12.53 -3.80 -1.03
N ILE A 159 -12.72 -5.05 -0.63
CA ILE A 159 -13.96 -5.81 -0.86
C ILE A 159 -14.47 -6.23 0.51
N SER A 160 -15.69 -5.83 0.85
CA SER A 160 -16.33 -6.28 2.08
C SER A 160 -17.50 -7.18 1.75
N VAL A 161 -17.58 -8.34 2.40
CA VAL A 161 -18.64 -9.33 2.23
C VAL A 161 -19.30 -9.57 3.58
N ASN A 162 -20.61 -9.36 3.66
CA ASN A 162 -21.41 -9.67 4.83
C ASN A 162 -22.23 -10.94 4.59
N ILE A 163 -22.08 -11.92 5.49
CA ILE A 163 -22.54 -13.29 5.30
C ILE A 163 -23.37 -13.69 6.50
N SER A 164 -24.47 -14.38 6.26
CA SER A 164 -25.34 -15.01 7.27
C SER A 164 -25.40 -16.51 7.03
N GLU A 165 -26.09 -17.25 7.91
CA GLU A 165 -26.32 -18.69 7.73
C GLU A 165 -27.04 -19.01 6.41
N ASN A 166 -27.86 -18.07 5.93
CA ASN A 166 -28.66 -18.19 4.71
C ASN A 166 -27.91 -17.75 3.43
N GLY A 167 -26.67 -17.27 3.54
CA GLY A 167 -25.92 -16.77 2.38
C GLY A 167 -25.37 -15.35 2.55
N ILE A 168 -24.89 -14.78 1.45
CA ILE A 168 -24.33 -13.43 1.39
C ILE A 168 -25.46 -12.40 1.35
N LYS A 169 -25.47 -11.49 2.33
CA LYS A 169 -26.46 -10.40 2.41
C LYS A 169 -26.05 -9.16 1.61
N ASN A 170 -24.77 -8.83 1.66
CA ASN A 170 -24.26 -7.60 1.06
C ASN A 170 -22.80 -7.77 0.63
N ILE A 171 -22.47 -7.21 -0.53
CA ILE A 171 -21.10 -7.04 -0.99
C ILE A 171 -20.86 -5.56 -1.29
N THR A 172 -19.83 -4.99 -0.67
CA THR A 172 -19.36 -3.64 -0.97
C THR A 172 -18.02 -3.71 -1.68
N LEU A 173 -17.94 -3.13 -2.88
CA LEU A 173 -16.73 -3.06 -3.69
C LEU A 173 -16.22 -1.61 -3.76
N ASN A 174 -15.01 -1.40 -3.31
CA ASN A 174 -14.24 -0.20 -3.63
C ASN A 174 -12.96 -0.68 -4.31
N ILE A 175 -12.94 -0.67 -5.64
CA ILE A 175 -11.80 -1.13 -6.44
C ILE A 175 -11.47 -0.02 -7.43
N LYS A 176 -10.29 0.57 -7.27
CA LYS A 176 -9.78 1.57 -8.19
C LYS A 176 -8.68 0.96 -9.05
N LYS A 177 -8.66 1.29 -10.34
CA LYS A 177 -7.61 0.80 -11.23
C LYS A 177 -6.25 1.38 -10.81
N ILE A 178 -5.29 0.49 -10.56
CA ILE A 178 -3.93 0.88 -10.20
C ILE A 178 -3.16 1.27 -11.47
N LYS A 179 -2.72 2.53 -11.56
CA LYS A 179 -1.83 3.02 -12.63
C LYS A 179 -0.35 2.72 -12.33
N GLY A 180 -0.04 2.44 -11.07
CA GLY A 180 1.30 2.09 -10.60
C GLY A 180 1.92 3.18 -9.73
N PHE A 181 3.22 3.07 -9.48
CA PHE A 181 3.95 4.04 -8.68
C PHE A 181 4.48 5.18 -9.55
N THR A 182 4.44 6.40 -9.01
CA THR A 182 5.09 7.57 -9.64
C THR A 182 6.60 7.32 -9.82
N LYS A 183 7.15 7.68 -10.99
CA LYS A 183 8.60 7.59 -11.26
C LYS A 183 9.38 8.66 -10.50
N THR A 184 8.73 9.79 -10.23
CA THR A 184 9.26 10.92 -9.49
C THR A 184 8.17 11.36 -8.53
N PRO A 185 8.39 11.37 -7.21
CA PRO A 185 7.34 11.75 -6.28
C PRO A 185 7.04 13.24 -6.44
N SER A 186 5.75 13.51 -6.60
CA SER A 186 5.21 14.86 -6.74
C SER A 186 5.58 15.69 -5.52
N VAL A 187 6.03 16.92 -5.75
CA VAL A 187 6.13 17.93 -4.70
C VAL A 187 4.69 18.32 -4.37
N ILE A 188 4.23 17.95 -3.18
CA ILE A 188 2.99 18.48 -2.60
C ILE A 188 3.35 19.78 -1.89
#